data_AF-A0A973WK94-F1
#
_entry.id   AF-A0A973WK94-F1
#
_cell.length_a   1.000
_cell.length_b   1.000
_cell.length_c   1.000
_cell.angle_alpha   90.00
_cell.angle_beta   90.00
_cell.angle_gamma   90.00
#
_symmetry.space_group_name_H-M   'P 1'
#
loop_
_entity.id
_entity.type
_entity.pdbx_description
1 polymer ?
#
loop_
_entity_poly.entity_id
_entity_poly.type
_entity_poly.pdbx_seq_one_letter_code
_entity_poly.pdbx_strand_id
1 'polypeptide(L)'
;MEPRSAVHVDFDTHWLDFASSRWTGSIGRDVGLVELCERCDSVELWADPRPNDQLVLVWLLDVLRPHRHVVAKLSLVQTDVEIGIYRGESSAKWQLPALAVTDERLELASWAWNAYRAPTPEPCFDLLMQDRSAIPQLRAALIALLEELPGRDTGLGATELRTLDLIADGVTRPRVLSSELNRERGVFDFQETSLILDGLVYCRSPVLAGFSAEIEAPDDLQARDSRHRDSRLSLTDFGQEVSDRELDFSQHNPIHRWWGGTELTNERLWRWDAESRTLVAP
;
A
#
# COMPACT_ATOMS: atom_id res chain seq x y z
N MET A 1 5.71 -10.62 -13.80
CA MET A 1 5.20 -9.95 -12.58
C MET A 1 6.41 -9.56 -11.77
N GLU A 2 6.54 -8.29 -11.39
CA GLU A 2 7.66 -7.77 -10.61
C GLU A 2 7.16 -7.33 -9.23
N PRO A 3 7.99 -7.37 -8.18
CA PRO A 3 7.60 -6.89 -6.86
C PRO A 3 7.26 -5.41 -6.88
N ARG A 4 6.23 -5.01 -6.12
CA ARG A 4 5.83 -3.60 -5.93
C ARG A 4 7.02 -2.73 -5.52
N SER A 5 7.94 -3.29 -4.74
CA SER A 5 9.15 -2.61 -4.28
C SER A 5 10.24 -2.40 -5.34
N ALA A 6 10.10 -2.99 -6.54
CA ALA A 6 11.00 -2.80 -7.67
C ALA A 6 10.47 -1.83 -8.73
N VAL A 7 9.20 -1.44 -8.68
CA VAL A 7 8.55 -0.56 -9.67
C VAL A 7 9.15 0.85 -9.68
N HIS A 8 9.88 1.21 -8.63
CA HIS A 8 10.39 2.56 -8.49
C HIS A 8 11.91 2.62 -8.32
N VAL A 9 12.65 2.25 -9.37
CA VAL A 9 14.13 2.35 -9.35
C VAL A 9 14.64 3.62 -10.05
N ASP A 10 13.79 4.30 -10.84
CA ASP A 10 14.17 5.48 -11.65
C ASP A 10 13.48 6.77 -11.19
N PHE A 11 13.85 7.27 -10.01
CA PHE A 11 13.34 8.54 -9.47
C PHE A 11 14.17 9.77 -9.83
N ASP A 12 15.34 9.54 -10.42
CA ASP A 12 16.31 10.59 -10.74
C ASP A 12 15.94 11.35 -12.03
N THR A 13 14.91 10.90 -12.75
CA THR A 13 14.52 11.48 -14.05
C THR A 13 13.07 11.96 -14.10
N HIS A 14 12.14 11.32 -13.38
CA HIS A 14 10.69 11.46 -13.63
C HIS A 14 9.81 11.56 -12.37
N TRP A 15 10.35 12.09 -11.26
CA TRP A 15 9.62 12.17 -9.98
C TRP A 15 8.25 12.88 -10.07
N LEU A 16 8.14 13.91 -10.91
CA LEU A 16 6.94 14.73 -11.06
C LEU A 16 5.99 14.29 -12.18
N ASP A 17 6.27 13.18 -12.87
CA ASP A 17 5.43 12.70 -13.98
C ASP A 17 4.01 12.36 -13.54
N PHE A 18 3.86 11.91 -12.29
CA PHE A 18 2.58 11.59 -11.67
C PHE A 18 1.99 12.76 -10.87
N ALA A 19 2.72 13.88 -10.77
CA ALA A 19 2.24 15.07 -10.10
C ALA A 19 1.26 15.83 -11.01
N SER A 20 0.07 16.15 -10.47
CA SER A 20 -0.85 17.02 -11.20
C SER A 20 -0.19 18.39 -11.45
N SER A 21 -0.37 18.92 -12.66
CA SER A 21 0.20 20.22 -13.08
C SER A 21 -0.24 21.37 -12.17
N ARG A 22 -1.32 21.18 -11.42
CA ARG A 22 -1.79 22.11 -10.39
C ARG A 22 -0.81 22.26 -9.22
N TRP A 23 -0.03 21.22 -8.91
CA TRP A 23 0.89 21.17 -7.77
C TRP A 23 2.34 21.49 -8.17
N THR A 24 2.71 21.26 -9.42
CA THR A 24 4.08 21.46 -9.90
C THR A 24 4.42 22.92 -10.20
N GLY A 25 3.42 23.81 -10.28
CA GLY A 25 3.65 25.24 -10.57
C GLY A 25 4.56 25.45 -11.79
N SER A 26 5.65 26.19 -11.62
CA SER A 26 6.66 26.47 -12.66
C SER A 26 7.86 25.51 -12.67
N ILE A 27 7.84 24.44 -11.87
CA ILE A 27 9.01 23.57 -11.63
C ILE A 27 9.32 22.67 -12.85
N GLY A 28 8.32 22.40 -13.70
CA GLY A 28 8.40 21.42 -14.78
C GLY A 28 7.97 20.01 -14.32
N ARG A 29 8.06 19.01 -15.22
CA ARG A 29 7.78 17.59 -14.92
C ARG A 29 9.03 16.70 -15.01
N ASP A 30 9.97 17.06 -15.87
CA ASP A 30 11.22 16.32 -16.10
C ASP A 30 12.31 16.71 -15.08
N VAL A 31 12.01 16.59 -13.79
CA VAL A 31 12.95 16.89 -12.70
C VAL A 31 12.98 15.72 -11.73
N GLY A 32 14.18 15.18 -11.49
CA GLY A 32 14.40 14.14 -10.50
C GLY A 32 14.17 14.64 -9.08
N LEU A 33 13.86 13.74 -8.14
CA LEU A 33 13.58 14.12 -6.75
C LEU A 33 14.75 14.87 -6.09
N VAL A 34 15.97 14.39 -6.26
CA VAL A 34 17.17 15.01 -5.67
C VAL A 34 17.39 16.41 -6.25
N GLU A 35 17.32 16.55 -7.58
CA GLU A 35 17.44 17.84 -8.26
C GLU A 35 16.36 18.82 -7.79
N LEU A 36 15.13 18.35 -7.62
CA LEU A 36 14.04 19.15 -7.08
C LEU A 36 14.38 19.69 -5.68
N CYS A 37 14.86 18.83 -4.79
CA CYS A 37 15.27 19.24 -3.45
C CYS A 37 16.46 20.21 -3.45
N GLU A 38 17.40 20.07 -4.39
CA GLU A 38 18.55 20.97 -4.51
C GLU A 38 18.16 22.40 -4.87
N ARG A 39 17.10 22.57 -5.68
CA ARG A 39 16.54 23.89 -6.06
C ARG A 39 15.84 24.61 -4.91
N CYS A 40 15.61 23.93 -3.78
CA CYS A 40 14.96 24.49 -2.61
C CYS A 40 15.97 24.88 -1.52
N ASP A 41 15.68 25.97 -0.80
CA ASP A 41 16.43 26.35 0.40
C ASP A 41 16.11 25.43 1.60
N SER A 42 14.85 24.96 1.66
CA SER A 42 14.35 23.99 2.65
C SER A 42 13.26 23.12 2.01
N VAL A 43 13.09 21.91 2.52
CA VAL A 43 12.09 20.96 2.04
C VAL A 43 11.38 20.36 3.25
N GLU A 44 10.06 20.45 3.28
CA GLU A 44 9.24 19.90 4.35
C GLU A 44 8.42 18.72 3.83
N LEU A 45 8.63 17.55 4.43
CA LEU A 45 7.91 16.32 4.12
C LEU A 45 6.70 16.22 5.04
N TRP A 46 5.51 16.14 4.45
CA TRP A 46 4.25 15.93 5.16
C TRP A 46 3.80 14.50 4.93
N ALA A 47 3.86 13.67 5.97
CA ALA A 47 3.53 12.24 5.85
C ALA A 47 2.24 11.91 6.62
N ASP A 48 1.25 11.42 5.88
CA ASP A 48 -0.01 10.91 6.44
C ASP A 48 0.21 9.64 7.27
N PRO A 49 -0.62 9.37 8.29
CA PRO A 49 -0.40 8.24 9.20
C PRO A 49 -0.71 6.86 8.60
N ARG A 50 -1.24 6.78 7.37
CA ARG A 50 -1.75 5.51 6.84
C ARG A 50 -0.60 4.58 6.42
N PRO A 51 -0.83 3.26 6.37
CA PRO A 51 0.21 2.28 6.08
C PRO A 51 0.99 2.56 4.79
N ASN A 52 0.28 2.88 3.70
CA ASN A 52 0.93 3.18 2.43
C ASN A 52 1.80 4.45 2.49
N ASP A 53 1.31 5.50 3.17
CA ASP A 53 2.03 6.76 3.31
C ASP A 53 3.32 6.58 4.14
N GLN A 54 3.27 5.73 5.16
CA GLN A 54 4.46 5.35 5.94
C GLN A 54 5.44 4.50 5.13
N LEU A 55 4.96 3.62 4.24
CA LEU A 55 5.80 2.86 3.33
C LEU A 55 6.53 3.79 2.35
N VAL A 56 5.81 4.76 1.78
CA VAL A 56 6.38 5.80 0.92
C VAL A 56 7.39 6.65 1.70
N LEU A 57 7.10 7.03 2.94
CA LEU A 57 8.03 7.79 3.78
C LEU A 57 9.35 7.05 4.01
N VAL A 58 9.31 5.77 4.42
CA VAL A 58 10.56 5.03 4.69
C VAL A 58 11.36 4.79 3.42
N TRP A 59 10.68 4.54 2.31
CA TRP A 59 11.29 4.42 1.00
C TRP A 59 11.98 5.74 0.57
N LEU A 60 11.29 6.87 0.69
CA LEU A 60 11.82 8.21 0.36
C LEU A 60 13.06 8.56 1.18
N LEU A 61 13.01 8.29 2.49
CA LEU A 61 14.12 8.54 3.39
C LEU A 61 15.33 7.63 3.11
N ASP A 62 15.10 6.37 2.72
CA ASP A 62 16.18 5.46 2.29
C ASP A 62 16.85 5.97 1.01
N VAL A 63 16.07 6.39 0.02
CA VAL A 63 16.58 6.95 -1.25
C VAL A 63 17.37 8.24 -1.04
N LEU A 64 16.90 9.14 -0.16
CA LEU A 64 17.57 10.42 0.09
C LEU A 64 18.78 10.29 1.02
N ARG A 65 18.92 9.17 1.74
CA ARG A 65 20.00 8.94 2.73
C ARG A 65 21.43 9.21 2.19
N PRO A 66 21.80 8.84 0.95
CA PRO A 66 23.13 9.14 0.39
C PRO A 66 23.36 10.63 0.12
N HIS A 67 22.29 11.42 -0.08
CA HIS A 67 22.34 12.83 -0.45
C HIS A 67 22.33 13.73 0.78
N ARG A 68 23.43 13.72 1.55
CA ARG A 68 23.52 14.41 2.85
C ARG A 68 23.24 15.92 2.80
N HIS A 69 23.56 16.58 1.68
CA HIS A 69 23.25 17.99 1.46
C HIS A 69 21.74 18.26 1.27
N VAL A 70 21.00 17.29 0.72
CA VAL A 70 19.53 17.34 0.65
C VAL A 70 18.94 17.05 2.03
N VAL A 71 19.39 15.97 2.68
CA VAL A 71 18.95 15.59 4.05
C VAL A 71 19.07 16.75 5.03
N ALA A 72 20.16 17.53 4.96
CA ALA A 72 20.38 18.69 5.83
C ALA A 72 19.32 19.79 5.70
N LYS A 73 18.57 19.81 4.59
CA LYS A 73 17.48 20.75 4.32
C LYS A 73 16.09 20.16 4.58
N LEU A 74 16.00 18.86 4.91
CA LEU A 74 14.73 18.18 5.14
C LEU A 74 14.21 18.40 6.56
N SER A 75 12.94 18.78 6.66
CA SER A 75 12.13 18.62 7.86
C SER A 75 10.98 17.66 7.59
N LEU A 76 10.49 17.03 8.64
CA LEU A 76 9.39 16.07 8.58
C LEU A 76 8.28 16.48 9.55
N VAL A 77 7.08 16.58 9.02
CA VAL A 77 5.85 16.81 9.76
C VAL A 77 5.08 15.49 9.79
N GLN A 78 4.81 15.00 11.00
CA GLN A 78 3.96 13.82 11.22
C GLN A 78 2.77 14.19 12.09
N THR A 79 1.65 13.56 11.79
CA THR A 79 0.37 13.74 12.48
C THR A 79 -0.36 12.41 12.55
N ASP A 80 -1.30 12.29 13.47
CA ASP A 80 -2.23 11.17 13.61
C ASP A 80 -3.52 11.36 12.79
N VAL A 81 -3.68 12.53 12.15
CA VAL A 81 -4.81 12.86 11.27
C VAL A 81 -4.34 12.89 9.82
N GLU A 82 -5.13 12.31 8.91
CA GLU A 82 -4.89 12.42 7.46
C GLU A 82 -4.90 13.90 7.03
N ILE A 83 -3.81 14.35 6.43
CA ILE A 83 -3.59 15.70 5.91
C ILE A 83 -4.22 15.81 4.53
N GLY A 84 -4.15 14.75 3.71
CA GLY A 84 -4.62 14.73 2.32
C GLY A 84 -6.11 15.07 2.12
N ILE A 85 -6.94 14.96 3.18
CA ILE A 85 -8.36 15.33 3.16
C ILE A 85 -8.58 16.86 3.30
N TYR A 86 -7.57 17.61 3.73
CA TYR A 86 -7.63 19.06 3.87
C TYR A 86 -7.06 19.75 2.63
N ARG A 87 -7.68 20.85 2.20
CA ARG A 87 -7.09 21.69 1.15
C ARG A 87 -5.79 22.33 1.66
N GLY A 88 -4.78 22.46 0.81
CA GLY A 88 -3.46 23.00 1.17
C GLY A 88 -3.47 24.34 1.93
N GLU A 89 -4.43 25.23 1.66
CA GLU A 89 -4.59 26.49 2.40
C GLU A 89 -5.07 26.33 3.85
N SER A 90 -5.68 25.18 4.18
CA SER A 90 -6.14 24.83 5.52
C SER A 90 -5.05 24.12 6.32
N SER A 91 -4.24 23.27 5.69
CA SER A 91 -3.08 22.63 6.35
C SER A 91 -1.91 23.60 6.54
N ALA A 92 -1.71 24.60 5.67
CA ALA A 92 -0.70 25.64 5.86
C ALA A 92 -0.91 26.51 7.13
N LYS A 93 -2.11 26.44 7.73
CA LYS A 93 -2.41 27.10 9.01
C LYS A 93 -2.07 26.23 10.23
N TRP A 94 -1.80 24.95 10.01
CA TRP A 94 -1.46 24.03 11.08
C TRP A 94 -0.04 24.34 11.55
N GLN A 95 0.10 24.69 12.83
CA GLN A 95 1.41 24.92 13.45
C GLN A 95 1.97 23.61 14.01
N LEU A 96 2.07 22.61 13.14
CA LEU A 96 2.68 21.33 13.52
C LEU A 96 4.20 21.47 13.57
N PRO A 97 4.87 20.78 14.50
CA PRO A 97 6.32 20.81 14.58
C PRO A 97 6.92 20.08 13.38
N ALA A 98 7.72 20.82 12.59
CA ALA A 98 8.57 20.26 11.57
C ALA A 98 9.89 19.80 12.21
N LEU A 99 10.08 18.48 12.31
CA LEU A 99 11.22 17.89 12.99
C LEU A 99 12.36 17.67 11.99
N ALA A 100 13.60 17.93 12.42
CA ALA A 100 14.76 17.60 11.61
C ALA A 100 14.82 16.09 11.34
N VAL A 101 15.24 15.71 10.14
CA VAL A 101 15.49 14.31 9.79
C VAL A 101 16.84 13.88 10.39
N THR A 102 16.79 13.08 11.46
CA THR A 102 17.98 12.59 12.18
C THR A 102 18.58 11.35 11.53
N ASP A 103 19.86 11.04 11.83
CA ASP A 103 20.50 9.80 11.38
C ASP A 103 19.77 8.54 11.88
N GLU A 104 19.30 8.56 13.12
CA GLU A 104 18.48 7.48 13.70
C GLU A 104 17.20 7.23 12.86
N ARG A 105 16.53 8.29 12.43
CA ARG A 105 15.33 8.20 11.59
C ARG A 105 15.65 7.64 10.20
N LEU A 106 16.77 8.06 9.59
CA LEU A 106 17.23 7.54 8.30
C LEU A 106 17.63 6.06 8.39
N GLU A 107 18.28 5.66 9.48
CA GLU A 107 18.63 4.27 9.75
C GLU A 107 17.39 3.40 9.91
N LEU A 108 16.41 3.84 10.70
CA LEU A 108 15.16 3.12 10.86
C LEU A 108 14.38 3.00 9.54
N ALA A 109 14.30 4.09 8.76
CA ALA A 109 13.66 4.07 7.44
C ALA A 109 14.35 3.08 6.48
N SER A 110 15.68 3.13 6.42
CA SER A 110 16.48 2.23 5.59
C SER A 110 16.30 0.77 6.00
N TRP A 111 16.29 0.48 7.29
CA TRP A 111 16.04 -0.87 7.79
C TRP A 111 14.63 -1.34 7.43
N ALA A 112 13.61 -0.51 7.63
CA ALA A 112 12.23 -0.84 7.31
C ALA A 112 12.02 -1.11 5.81
N TRP A 113 12.59 -0.27 4.94
CA TRP A 113 12.50 -0.46 3.50
C TRP A 113 13.19 -1.75 3.05
N ASN A 114 14.40 -2.02 3.55
CA ASN A 114 15.12 -3.26 3.24
C ASN A 114 14.42 -4.51 3.79
N ALA A 115 13.79 -4.40 4.96
CA ALA A 115 13.02 -5.48 5.56
C ALA A 115 11.77 -5.82 4.72
N TYR A 116 11.04 -4.82 4.22
CA TYR A 116 9.90 -5.04 3.32
C TYR A 116 10.32 -5.62 1.96
N ARG A 117 11.54 -5.29 1.49
CA ARG A 117 12.14 -5.81 0.26
C ARG A 117 12.80 -7.18 0.38
N ALA A 118 12.81 -7.76 1.58
CA ALA A 118 13.45 -9.04 1.82
C ALA A 118 12.71 -10.19 1.09
N PRO A 119 13.43 -11.27 0.72
CA PRO A 119 12.84 -12.44 0.06
C PRO A 119 11.91 -13.26 0.96
N THR A 120 11.88 -12.99 2.27
CA THR A 120 10.92 -13.54 3.24
C THR A 120 10.34 -12.39 4.08
N PRO A 121 9.14 -12.56 4.69
CA PRO A 121 8.53 -11.53 5.53
C PRO A 121 9.12 -11.47 6.94
N GLU A 122 10.02 -12.38 7.31
CA GLU A 122 10.61 -12.46 8.65
C GLU A 122 11.31 -11.16 9.08
N PRO A 123 12.14 -10.49 8.25
CA PRO A 123 12.80 -9.25 8.67
C PRO A 123 11.80 -8.13 8.99
N CYS A 124 10.67 -8.10 8.26
CA CYS A 124 9.60 -7.15 8.53
C CYS A 124 8.86 -7.48 9.83
N PHE A 125 8.65 -8.77 10.10
CA PHE A 125 8.06 -9.26 11.36
C PHE A 125 8.97 -9.00 12.57
N ASP A 126 10.27 -9.30 12.46
CA ASP A 126 11.27 -9.03 13.51
C ASP A 126 11.39 -7.54 13.79
N LEU A 127 11.23 -6.73 12.74
CA LEU A 127 11.16 -5.29 12.89
C LEU A 127 9.98 -4.87 13.75
N LEU A 128 8.99 -5.70 14.12
CA LEU A 128 7.93 -5.35 15.10
C LEU A 128 8.37 -5.41 16.58
N MET A 129 9.55 -5.96 16.90
CA MET A 129 10.07 -6.09 18.28
C MET A 129 11.14 -5.06 18.70
N GLN A 130 11.72 -4.35 17.75
CA GLN A 130 12.71 -3.27 17.91
C GLN A 130 12.14 -1.94 18.47
N ASP A 131 12.99 -0.93 18.74
CA ASP A 131 12.51 0.44 18.95
C ASP A 131 12.18 1.10 17.60
N ARG A 132 11.08 1.85 17.55
CA ARG A 132 10.57 2.58 16.38
C ARG A 132 10.11 4.00 16.71
N SER A 133 10.47 4.52 17.88
CA SER A 133 10.03 5.83 18.34
C SER A 133 10.40 6.96 17.36
N ALA A 134 11.47 6.79 16.57
CA ALA A 134 11.86 7.72 15.53
C ALA A 134 10.85 7.85 14.37
N ILE A 135 9.98 6.87 14.11
CA ILE A 135 8.89 6.95 13.11
C ILE A 135 7.62 6.37 13.75
N PRO A 136 6.84 7.17 14.50
CA PRO A 136 5.78 6.65 15.38
C PRO A 136 4.73 5.76 14.71
N GLN A 137 4.32 6.09 13.47
CA GLN A 137 3.27 5.36 12.75
C GLN A 137 3.78 4.09 12.03
N LEU A 138 5.11 3.88 11.99
CA LEU A 138 5.72 2.77 11.26
C LEU A 138 5.24 1.41 11.78
N ARG A 139 5.07 1.25 13.10
CA ARG A 139 4.64 -0.03 13.67
C ARG A 139 3.25 -0.43 13.17
N ALA A 140 2.31 0.51 13.14
CA ALA A 140 0.96 0.24 12.65
C ALA A 140 0.97 -0.09 11.15
N ALA A 141 1.78 0.62 10.37
CA ALA A 141 1.98 0.36 8.95
C ALA A 141 2.53 -1.06 8.67
N LEU A 142 3.57 -1.48 9.40
CA LEU A 142 4.16 -2.82 9.23
C LEU A 142 3.18 -3.92 9.58
N ILE A 143 2.36 -3.75 10.62
CA ILE A 143 1.29 -4.70 10.97
C ILE A 143 0.26 -4.79 9.83
N ALA A 144 -0.22 -3.65 9.34
CA ALA A 144 -1.19 -3.64 8.24
C ALA A 144 -0.62 -4.28 6.97
N LEU A 145 0.67 -4.09 6.67
CA LEU A 145 1.35 -4.77 5.57
C LEU A 145 1.43 -6.28 5.79
N LEU A 146 1.83 -6.75 6.98
CA LEU A 146 1.90 -8.19 7.30
C LEU A 146 0.54 -8.86 7.22
N GLU A 147 -0.53 -8.16 7.58
CA GLU A 147 -1.91 -8.64 7.44
C GLU A 147 -2.33 -8.82 5.97
N GLU A 148 -1.62 -8.26 4.98
CA GLU A 148 -1.88 -8.53 3.56
C GLU A 148 -1.24 -9.83 3.05
N LEU A 149 -0.39 -10.48 3.84
CA LEU A 149 -0.01 -11.87 3.58
C LEU A 149 -1.27 -12.76 3.60
N PRO A 150 -1.29 -13.87 2.83
CA PRO A 150 -2.37 -14.85 2.87
C PRO A 150 -2.71 -15.25 4.32
N GLY A 151 -3.98 -15.13 4.69
CA GLY A 151 -4.44 -15.53 6.02
C GLY A 151 -4.25 -17.03 6.23
N ARG A 152 -3.97 -17.42 7.48
CA ARG A 152 -3.84 -18.84 7.86
C ARG A 152 -5.05 -19.68 7.44
N ASP A 153 -6.25 -19.17 7.65
CA ASP A 153 -7.49 -19.95 7.49
C ASP A 153 -8.13 -19.78 6.11
N THR A 154 -7.97 -18.62 5.47
CA THR A 154 -8.68 -18.28 4.23
C THR A 154 -7.78 -18.21 3.00
N GLY A 155 -6.46 -18.09 3.17
CA GLY A 155 -5.52 -17.87 2.06
C GLY A 155 -5.62 -16.49 1.39
N LEU A 156 -6.49 -15.60 1.88
CA LEU A 156 -6.68 -14.22 1.41
C LEU A 156 -5.92 -13.23 2.28
N GLY A 157 -5.40 -12.16 1.68
CA GLY A 157 -4.91 -10.99 2.43
C GLY A 157 -6.05 -10.25 3.13
N ALA A 158 -5.73 -9.43 4.14
CA ALA A 158 -6.75 -8.72 4.91
C ALA A 158 -7.63 -7.78 4.08
N THR A 159 -7.11 -7.12 3.04
CA THR A 159 -7.94 -6.29 2.14
C THR A 159 -8.91 -7.14 1.31
N GLU A 160 -8.47 -8.30 0.84
CA GLU A 160 -9.32 -9.25 0.10
C GLU A 160 -10.43 -9.81 1.01
N LEU A 161 -10.07 -10.29 2.21
CA LEU A 161 -11.04 -10.80 3.18
C LEU A 161 -12.04 -9.71 3.59
N ARG A 162 -11.57 -8.48 3.84
CA ARG A 162 -12.45 -7.37 4.20
C ARG A 162 -13.41 -7.00 3.06
N THR A 163 -13.01 -7.21 1.81
CA THR A 163 -13.89 -7.03 0.66
C THR A 163 -15.08 -7.99 0.72
N LEU A 164 -14.84 -9.26 1.07
CA LEU A 164 -15.89 -10.26 1.21
C LEU A 164 -16.86 -9.87 2.34
N ASP A 165 -16.33 -9.48 3.52
CA ASP A 165 -17.14 -9.04 4.66
C ASP A 165 -18.05 -7.85 4.30
N LEU A 166 -17.50 -6.83 3.63
CA LEU A 166 -18.27 -5.64 3.22
C LEU A 166 -19.39 -5.98 2.23
N ILE A 167 -19.16 -6.93 1.31
CA ILE A 167 -20.18 -7.38 0.37
C ILE A 167 -21.27 -8.18 1.10
N ALA A 168 -20.90 -9.02 2.05
CA ALA A 168 -21.85 -9.72 2.92
C ALA A 168 -22.73 -8.73 3.72
N ASP A 169 -22.15 -7.61 4.16
CA ASP A 169 -22.85 -6.49 4.81
C ASP A 169 -23.69 -5.62 3.84
N GLY A 170 -23.70 -5.93 2.55
CA GLY A 170 -24.52 -5.27 1.52
C GLY A 170 -23.83 -4.13 0.77
N VAL A 171 -22.53 -3.91 0.98
CA VAL A 171 -21.74 -2.93 0.21
C VAL A 171 -21.34 -3.53 -1.14
N THR A 172 -22.24 -3.42 -2.11
CA THR A 172 -22.09 -4.10 -3.41
C THR A 172 -21.49 -3.24 -4.52
N ARG A 173 -21.33 -1.93 -4.31
CA ARG A 173 -20.80 -1.02 -5.35
C ARG A 173 -19.27 -0.96 -5.29
N PRO A 174 -18.54 -1.31 -6.37
CA PRO A 174 -17.07 -1.29 -6.39
C PRO A 174 -16.45 0.02 -5.88
N ARG A 175 -16.98 1.17 -6.33
CA ARG A 175 -16.48 2.48 -5.87
C ARG A 175 -16.67 2.73 -4.37
N VAL A 176 -17.75 2.22 -3.79
CA VAL A 176 -18.00 2.34 -2.34
C VAL A 176 -17.08 1.39 -1.59
N LEU A 177 -16.94 0.14 -2.06
CA LEU A 177 -15.97 -0.81 -1.52
C LEU A 177 -14.56 -0.24 -1.48
N SER A 178 -14.06 0.30 -2.60
CA SER A 178 -12.71 0.87 -2.63
C SER A 178 -12.56 2.06 -1.68
N SER A 179 -13.61 2.87 -1.48
CA SER A 179 -13.60 3.96 -0.51
C SER A 179 -13.55 3.47 0.93
N GLU A 180 -14.33 2.44 1.28
CA GLU A 180 -14.32 1.86 2.62
C GLU A 180 -13.00 1.14 2.91
N LEU A 181 -12.47 0.38 1.96
CA LEU A 181 -11.18 -0.30 2.09
C LEU A 181 -10.04 0.71 2.24
N ASN A 182 -10.03 1.78 1.43
CA ASN A 182 -9.03 2.82 1.57
C ASN A 182 -9.10 3.53 2.94
N ARG A 183 -10.32 3.78 3.44
CA ARG A 183 -10.56 4.38 4.75
C ARG A 183 -10.13 3.48 5.92
N GLU A 184 -10.41 2.19 5.84
CA GLU A 184 -10.18 1.24 6.95
C GLU A 184 -8.77 0.66 6.97
N ARG A 185 -8.19 0.40 5.80
CA ARG A 185 -6.90 -0.28 5.65
C ARG A 185 -5.79 0.69 5.23
N GLY A 186 -6.03 1.47 4.18
CA GLY A 186 -5.06 2.45 3.66
C GLY A 186 -3.71 1.85 3.21
N VAL A 187 -3.67 0.55 2.88
CA VAL A 187 -2.47 -0.16 2.38
C VAL A 187 -2.31 -0.03 0.86
N PHE A 188 -3.44 -0.05 0.16
CA PHE A 188 -3.52 0.02 -1.29
C PHE A 188 -4.25 1.29 -1.73
N ASP A 189 -3.82 1.84 -2.87
CA ASP A 189 -4.56 2.92 -3.52
C ASP A 189 -5.80 2.40 -4.26
N PHE A 190 -6.55 3.31 -4.90
CA PHE A 190 -7.77 2.96 -5.62
C PHE A 190 -7.54 2.08 -6.86
N GLN A 191 -6.38 2.24 -7.52
CA GLN A 191 -6.03 1.45 -8.70
C GLN A 191 -5.62 0.03 -8.27
N GLU A 192 -4.76 -0.10 -7.27
CA GLU A 192 -4.39 -1.37 -6.67
C GLU A 192 -5.61 -2.11 -6.13
N THR A 193 -6.52 -1.41 -5.44
CA THR A 193 -7.77 -2.00 -4.97
C THR A 193 -8.63 -2.52 -6.13
N SER A 194 -8.63 -1.84 -7.27
CA SER A 194 -9.37 -2.31 -8.45
C SER A 194 -8.77 -3.60 -9.02
N LEU A 195 -7.44 -3.72 -9.03
CA LEU A 195 -6.75 -4.95 -9.44
C LEU A 195 -7.01 -6.11 -8.46
N ILE A 196 -7.14 -5.81 -7.15
CA ILE A 196 -7.54 -6.81 -6.15
C ILE A 196 -8.95 -7.33 -6.47
N LEU A 197 -9.91 -6.44 -6.75
CA LEU A 197 -11.27 -6.87 -7.14
C LEU A 197 -11.26 -7.74 -8.40
N ASP A 198 -10.45 -7.39 -9.39
CA ASP A 198 -10.28 -8.18 -10.61
C ASP A 198 -9.71 -9.58 -10.28
N GLY A 199 -8.73 -9.69 -9.39
CA GLY A 199 -8.18 -11.00 -8.95
C GLY A 199 -9.19 -11.89 -8.23
N LEU A 200 -10.17 -11.30 -7.55
CA LEU A 200 -11.24 -12.02 -6.84
C LEU A 200 -12.39 -12.48 -7.77
N VAL A 201 -12.54 -11.83 -8.93
CA VAL A 201 -13.57 -12.16 -9.93
C VAL A 201 -13.02 -13.03 -11.06
N TYR A 202 -11.84 -12.70 -11.58
CA TYR A 202 -11.21 -13.35 -12.74
C TYR A 202 -10.17 -14.40 -12.33
N CYS A 203 -10.56 -15.30 -11.43
CA CYS A 203 -9.75 -16.45 -11.04
C CYS A 203 -10.45 -17.78 -11.37
N ARG A 204 -9.77 -18.91 -11.12
CA ARG A 204 -10.26 -20.25 -11.48
C ARG A 204 -11.57 -20.59 -10.75
N SER A 205 -11.65 -20.23 -9.49
CA SER A 205 -12.82 -20.36 -8.63
C SER A 205 -13.14 -18.97 -8.06
N PRO A 206 -13.94 -18.16 -8.78
CA PRO A 206 -14.28 -16.80 -8.37
C PRO A 206 -14.92 -16.76 -7.00
N VAL A 207 -14.46 -15.86 -6.14
CA VAL A 207 -15.12 -15.56 -4.85
C VAL A 207 -16.13 -14.42 -4.99
N LEU A 208 -15.95 -13.56 -6.00
CA LEU A 208 -16.88 -12.50 -6.35
C LEU A 208 -17.49 -12.71 -7.73
N ALA A 209 -18.72 -12.26 -7.91
CA ALA A 209 -19.42 -12.15 -9.18
C ALA A 209 -19.93 -10.72 -9.39
N GLY A 210 -20.35 -10.39 -10.62
CA GLY A 210 -21.01 -9.12 -10.94
C GLY A 210 -20.26 -8.22 -11.92
N PHE A 211 -19.02 -8.57 -12.27
CA PHE A 211 -18.36 -8.00 -13.45
C PHE A 211 -18.70 -8.77 -14.73
N SER A 212 -18.44 -8.15 -15.89
CA SER A 212 -18.55 -8.79 -17.20
C SER A 212 -17.56 -9.95 -17.32
N ALA A 213 -17.86 -10.97 -18.12
CA ALA A 213 -16.94 -12.10 -18.34
C ALA A 213 -15.67 -11.70 -19.11
N GLU A 214 -15.76 -10.67 -19.94
CA GLU A 214 -14.62 -10.11 -20.67
C GLU A 214 -13.96 -9.03 -19.82
N ILE A 215 -12.65 -9.15 -19.64
CA ILE A 215 -11.80 -8.13 -19.03
C ILE A 215 -11.35 -7.15 -20.11
N GLU A 216 -11.43 -5.86 -19.82
CA GLU A 216 -10.89 -4.82 -20.68
C GLU A 216 -9.36 -4.92 -20.83
N ALA A 217 -8.81 -4.22 -21.82
CA ALA A 217 -7.36 -4.09 -21.96
C ALA A 217 -6.75 -3.45 -20.68
N PRO A 218 -5.53 -3.86 -20.25
CA PRO A 218 -4.94 -3.37 -19.01
C PRO A 218 -4.86 -1.84 -18.89
N ASP A 219 -4.65 -1.15 -20.01
CA ASP A 219 -4.51 0.29 -20.16
C ASP A 219 -5.83 1.04 -20.45
N ASP A 220 -6.94 0.33 -20.66
CA ASP A 220 -8.26 0.96 -20.87
C ASP A 220 -8.91 1.36 -19.54
N LEU A 221 -8.36 2.42 -18.94
CA LEU A 221 -8.84 2.97 -17.67
C LEU A 221 -10.31 3.42 -17.75
N GLN A 222 -10.76 3.89 -18.91
CA GLN A 222 -12.13 4.37 -19.08
C GLN A 222 -13.15 3.21 -19.06
N ALA A 223 -12.83 2.09 -19.72
CA ALA A 223 -13.65 0.89 -19.65
C ALA A 223 -13.72 0.34 -18.23
N ARG A 224 -12.58 0.28 -17.52
CA ARG A 224 -12.52 -0.16 -16.12
C ARG A 224 -13.38 0.72 -15.20
N ASP A 225 -13.26 2.04 -15.32
CA ASP A 225 -14.05 3.00 -14.56
C ASP A 225 -15.56 2.86 -14.82
N SER A 226 -15.93 2.55 -16.07
CA SER A 226 -17.32 2.33 -16.46
C SER A 226 -17.86 1.03 -15.85
N ARG A 227 -17.10 -0.07 -15.93
CA ARG A 227 -17.42 -1.35 -15.28
C ARG A 227 -17.61 -1.17 -13.77
N HIS A 228 -16.71 -0.45 -13.09
CA HIS A 228 -16.80 -0.21 -11.65
C HIS A 228 -18.03 0.61 -11.25
N ARG A 229 -18.47 1.53 -12.11
CA ARG A 229 -19.66 2.37 -11.87
C ARG A 229 -20.96 1.60 -12.02
N ASP A 230 -21.03 0.77 -13.06
CA ASP A 230 -22.27 0.16 -13.52
C ASP A 230 -22.52 -1.21 -12.86
N SER A 231 -21.48 -1.84 -12.31
CA SER A 231 -21.56 -3.16 -11.69
C SER A 231 -22.09 -3.13 -10.25
N ARG A 232 -22.58 -4.30 -9.82
CA ARG A 232 -22.85 -4.64 -8.42
C ARG A 232 -22.22 -5.99 -8.14
N LEU A 233 -21.35 -6.05 -7.15
CA LEU A 233 -20.67 -7.26 -6.74
C LEU A 233 -21.50 -8.04 -5.75
N SER A 234 -21.39 -9.37 -5.81
CA SER A 234 -21.94 -10.31 -4.83
C SER A 234 -20.93 -11.41 -4.56
N LEU A 235 -21.05 -12.07 -3.41
CA LEU A 235 -20.32 -13.31 -3.15
C LEU A 235 -20.85 -14.42 -4.07
N THR A 236 -19.97 -15.30 -4.53
CA THR A 236 -20.34 -16.61 -5.06
C THR A 236 -20.56 -17.59 -3.91
N ASP A 237 -21.08 -18.79 -4.19
CA ASP A 237 -21.18 -19.85 -3.17
C ASP A 237 -19.79 -20.15 -2.57
N PHE A 238 -18.76 -20.26 -3.43
CA PHE A 238 -17.38 -20.43 -2.98
C PHE A 238 -16.87 -19.22 -2.17
N GLY A 239 -17.20 -18.00 -2.59
CA GLY A 239 -16.85 -16.78 -1.85
C GLY A 239 -17.49 -16.71 -0.47
N GLN A 240 -18.72 -17.22 -0.33
CA GLN A 240 -19.40 -17.33 0.95
C GLN A 240 -18.67 -18.31 1.88
N GLU A 241 -18.34 -19.52 1.39
CA GLU A 241 -17.60 -20.52 2.16
C GLU A 241 -16.20 -20.02 2.59
N VAL A 242 -15.52 -19.24 1.75
CA VAL A 242 -14.24 -18.59 2.12
C VAL A 242 -14.45 -17.49 3.16
N SER A 243 -15.49 -16.67 3.02
CA SER A 243 -15.84 -15.61 3.99
C SER A 243 -16.15 -16.19 5.37
N ASP A 244 -16.83 -17.34 5.41
CA ASP A 244 -17.20 -18.07 6.62
C ASP A 244 -16.03 -18.87 7.22
N ARG A 245 -14.83 -18.81 6.60
CA ARG A 245 -13.60 -19.54 6.99
C ARG A 245 -13.76 -21.06 6.92
N GLU A 246 -14.66 -21.54 6.08
CA GLU A 246 -14.87 -22.96 5.85
C GLU A 246 -13.92 -23.51 4.78
N LEU A 247 -13.56 -22.67 3.79
CA LEU A 247 -12.61 -23.00 2.73
C LEU A 247 -11.44 -22.02 2.65
N ASP A 248 -10.32 -22.54 2.17
CA ASP A 248 -9.11 -21.78 1.90
C ASP A 248 -8.99 -21.48 0.39
N PHE A 249 -9.01 -20.19 0.05
CA PHE A 249 -8.88 -19.70 -1.32
C PHE A 249 -7.70 -20.31 -2.08
N SER A 250 -6.55 -20.46 -1.41
CA SER A 250 -5.31 -20.93 -2.03
C SER A 250 -5.34 -22.40 -2.46
N GLN A 251 -6.29 -23.19 -1.96
CA GLN A 251 -6.48 -24.60 -2.36
C GLN A 251 -7.23 -24.73 -3.69
N HIS A 252 -8.02 -23.71 -4.05
CA HIS A 252 -8.85 -23.70 -5.26
C HIS A 252 -8.27 -22.78 -6.34
N ASN A 253 -7.57 -21.74 -5.93
CA ASN A 253 -6.93 -20.75 -6.79
C ASN A 253 -5.42 -20.75 -6.53
N PRO A 254 -4.58 -21.06 -7.54
CA PRO A 254 -3.13 -20.97 -7.40
C PRO A 254 -2.70 -19.56 -7.00
N ILE A 255 -1.81 -19.47 -6.01
CA ILE A 255 -1.21 -18.22 -5.58
C ILE A 255 0.07 -17.99 -6.37
N HIS A 256 0.15 -16.85 -7.04
CA HIS A 256 1.41 -16.30 -7.55
C HIS A 256 1.34 -14.78 -7.48
N ARG A 257 1.89 -14.19 -6.41
CA ARG A 257 1.90 -12.74 -6.19
C ARG A 257 3.11 -12.31 -5.36
N TRP A 258 3.38 -11.01 -5.33
CA TRP A 258 4.45 -10.45 -4.51
C TRP A 258 3.88 -9.74 -3.28
N TRP A 259 4.50 -10.00 -2.12
CA TRP A 259 4.35 -9.21 -0.91
C TRP A 259 5.68 -8.49 -0.66
N GLY A 260 5.75 -7.18 -0.87
CA GLY A 260 7.03 -6.46 -0.81
C GLY A 260 8.07 -7.04 -1.76
N GLY A 261 9.15 -7.63 -1.21
CA GLY A 261 10.16 -8.38 -1.95
C GLY A 261 10.06 -9.91 -1.81
N THR A 262 9.01 -10.42 -1.17
CA THR A 262 8.71 -11.85 -1.02
C THR A 262 7.82 -12.34 -2.15
N GLU A 263 8.30 -13.30 -2.94
CA GLU A 263 7.47 -14.01 -3.91
C GLU A 263 6.65 -15.08 -3.20
N LEU A 264 5.32 -15.01 -3.32
CA LEU A 264 4.39 -15.99 -2.78
C LEU A 264 3.94 -16.92 -3.89
N THR A 265 4.21 -18.22 -3.70
CA THR A 265 3.62 -19.32 -4.48
C THR A 265 2.94 -20.30 -3.53
N ASN A 266 2.15 -21.25 -4.03
CA ASN A 266 1.63 -22.33 -3.18
C ASN A 266 2.75 -23.14 -2.49
N GLU A 267 3.95 -23.28 -3.08
CA GLU A 267 5.08 -23.95 -2.42
C GLU A 267 5.84 -23.08 -1.42
N ARG A 268 5.69 -21.75 -1.49
CA ARG A 268 6.36 -20.76 -0.64
C ARG A 268 5.35 -19.83 0.01
N LEU A 269 4.28 -20.42 0.54
CA LEU A 269 3.13 -19.67 1.01
C LEU A 269 3.31 -19.24 2.46
N TRP A 270 4.06 -18.16 2.66
CA TRP A 270 4.06 -17.47 3.95
C TRP A 270 2.66 -16.96 4.27
N ARG A 271 2.22 -17.18 5.51
CA ARG A 271 0.88 -16.80 5.96
C ARG A 271 0.91 -15.95 7.21
N TRP A 272 -0.17 -15.20 7.42
CA TRP A 272 -0.40 -14.44 8.64
C TRP A 272 -1.53 -15.06 9.46
N ASP A 273 -1.24 -15.35 10.72
CA ASP A 273 -2.26 -15.72 11.71
C ASP A 273 -2.70 -14.44 12.44
N ALA A 274 -3.88 -13.93 12.08
CA ALA A 274 -4.39 -12.67 12.62
C ALA A 274 -4.80 -12.75 14.10
N GLU A 275 -5.18 -13.93 14.59
CA GLU A 275 -5.59 -14.13 15.98
C GLU A 275 -4.38 -14.06 16.92
N SER A 276 -3.34 -14.84 16.61
CA SER A 276 -2.10 -14.85 17.38
C SER A 276 -1.14 -13.71 17.01
N ARG A 277 -1.39 -13.03 15.89
CA ARG A 277 -0.51 -12.02 15.28
C ARG A 277 0.90 -12.56 15.02
N THR A 278 0.96 -13.73 14.41
CA THR A 278 2.22 -14.43 14.12
C THR A 278 2.37 -14.75 12.64
N LEU A 279 3.63 -14.86 12.23
CA LEU A 279 4.01 -15.30 10.91
C LEU A 279 4.05 -16.84 10.87
N VAL A 280 3.45 -17.43 9.84
CA VAL A 280 3.43 -18.88 9.60
C VAL A 280 4.28 -19.17 8.36
N ALA A 281 5.31 -19.99 8.54
CA ALA A 281 6.20 -20.41 7.47
C ALA A 281 5.50 -21.39 6.49
N PRO A 282 5.96 -21.48 5.23
CA PRO A 282 5.46 -22.43 4.23
C PRO A 282 5.51 -23.90 4.67
#